data_AF-A6GZS2-F1
#
_entry.id   AF-A6GZS2-F1
#
_cell.length_a   1.000
_cell.length_b   1.000
_cell.length_c   1.000
_cell.angle_alpha   90.00
_cell.angle_beta   90.00
_cell.angle_gamma   90.00
#
_symmetry.space_group_name_H-M   'P 1'
#
loop_
_entity.id
_entity.type
_entity.pdbx_description
1 polymer ?
#
loop_
_entity_poly.entity_id
_entity_poly.type
_entity_poly.pdbx_seq_one_letter_code
_entity_poly.pdbx_strand_id
1 'polypeptide(L)'
;MKKIEWKHIKGLHQLYKSKQTRLKITNNDFINQVIFKQKKLIKYKVGNHSIIEASSRFNEYYQQEFLETYEYYNNFFEKSGIENDAKKSFNDEDIKALMFVFYNKEELKKNVTTEKKLSALIYKNQNSKCLSNKLSVKNAILKILELAEFPEKDPKNNQWRFVVDCLNPKVIVLCENLDCLKVPLEYKNHNIELWYVGGNNTKPLEDISQDKLKLPIYYFCDWDYNGLLIYSNVKQIFRSKGIEIKIIQPQTQEIAIEVDVKHHKSKWCFDPYKTRVLF
;
A
#
# COMPACT_ATOMS: atom_id res chain seq x y z
N MET A 1 -6.02 10.73 -4.23
CA MET A 1 -4.62 10.25 -4.32
C MET A 1 -4.08 10.44 -5.73
N LYS A 2 -2.85 10.96 -5.89
CA LYS A 2 -2.20 11.14 -7.20
C LYS A 2 -1.82 9.76 -7.75
N LYS A 3 -2.58 9.22 -8.70
CA LYS A 3 -2.22 7.95 -9.36
C LYS A 3 -1.08 8.18 -10.34
N ILE A 4 0.16 8.07 -9.87
CA ILE A 4 1.37 8.20 -10.69
C ILE A 4 2.19 6.93 -10.54
N GLU A 5 2.48 6.27 -11.65
CA GLU A 5 3.25 5.02 -11.67
C GLU A 5 4.76 5.32 -11.64
N TRP A 6 5.55 4.34 -11.21
CA TRP A 6 7.02 4.46 -11.17
C TRP A 6 7.65 5.01 -12.46
N LYS A 7 7.20 4.55 -13.64
CA LYS A 7 7.72 5.01 -14.95
C LYS A 7 7.55 6.52 -15.15
N HIS A 8 6.47 7.08 -14.61
CA HIS A 8 6.17 8.51 -14.65
C HIS A 8 7.03 9.27 -13.64
N ILE A 9 7.20 8.75 -12.42
CA ILE A 9 8.08 9.33 -11.40
C ILE A 9 9.53 9.38 -11.91
N LYS A 10 10.02 8.31 -12.55
CA LYS A 10 11.34 8.26 -13.17
C LYS A 10 11.51 9.34 -14.24
N GLY A 11 10.50 9.57 -15.09
CA GLY A 11 10.53 10.63 -16.08
C GLY A 11 10.46 12.04 -15.50
N LEU A 12 9.70 12.24 -14.42
CA LEU A 12 9.70 13.49 -13.65
C LEU A 12 11.07 13.75 -13.00
N HIS A 13 11.74 12.72 -12.48
CA HIS A 13 13.09 12.84 -11.95
C HIS A 13 14.11 13.20 -13.04
N GLN A 14 13.98 12.61 -14.23
CA GLN A 14 14.83 12.96 -15.37
C GLN A 14 14.65 14.43 -15.76
N LEU A 15 13.42 14.94 -15.76
CA LEU A 15 13.16 16.37 -15.95
C LEU A 15 13.81 17.24 -14.86
N TYR A 16 13.78 16.78 -13.61
CA TYR A 16 14.37 17.50 -12.49
C TYR A 16 15.90 17.62 -12.62
N LYS A 17 16.58 16.53 -13.01
CA LYS A 17 18.04 16.47 -13.15
C LYS A 17 18.54 17.10 -14.45
N SER A 18 17.92 16.76 -15.58
CA SER A 18 18.42 17.12 -16.92
C SER A 18 17.66 18.27 -17.58
N LYS A 19 16.62 18.83 -16.92
CA LYS A 19 15.69 19.85 -17.45
C LYS A 19 14.85 19.40 -18.66
N GLN A 20 15.12 18.24 -19.22
CA GLN A 20 14.39 17.65 -20.33
C GLN A 20 14.26 16.14 -20.20
N THR A 21 13.20 15.58 -20.78
CA THR A 21 13.03 14.12 -20.93
C THR A 21 12.40 13.79 -22.28
N ARG A 22 12.68 12.59 -22.78
CA ARG A 22 11.99 11.97 -23.92
C ARG A 22 10.96 10.92 -23.48
N LEU A 23 10.87 10.66 -22.18
CA LEU A 23 9.90 9.71 -21.64
C LEU A 23 8.48 10.28 -21.81
N LYS A 24 7.58 9.46 -22.32
CA LYS A 24 6.16 9.81 -22.51
C LYS A 24 5.46 9.85 -21.16
N ILE A 25 5.64 10.92 -20.41
CA ILE A 25 5.03 11.08 -19.08
C ILE A 25 3.65 11.75 -19.11
N THR A 26 3.31 12.46 -20.18
CA THR A 26 2.03 13.18 -20.34
C THR A 26 0.85 12.26 -20.68
N ASN A 27 1.08 10.96 -20.83
CA ASN A 27 0.00 9.96 -20.92
C ASN A 27 -0.64 9.65 -19.54
N ASN A 28 -0.07 10.15 -18.45
CA ASN A 28 -0.70 10.11 -17.14
C ASN A 28 -1.66 11.30 -16.98
N ASP A 29 -2.90 11.05 -16.55
CA ASP A 29 -3.92 12.09 -16.44
C ASP A 29 -3.55 13.20 -15.46
N PHE A 30 -2.97 12.86 -14.31
CA PHE A 30 -2.54 13.86 -13.35
C PHE A 30 -1.43 14.75 -13.92
N ILE A 31 -0.43 14.14 -14.58
CA ILE A 31 0.65 14.90 -15.21
C ILE A 31 0.10 15.79 -16.33
N ASN A 32 -0.80 15.27 -17.17
CA ASN A 32 -1.38 16.02 -18.27
C ASN A 32 -2.26 17.19 -17.79
N GLN A 33 -3.19 16.93 -16.87
CA GLN A 33 -4.16 17.93 -16.45
C GLN A 33 -3.55 18.93 -15.48
N VAL A 34 -2.83 18.46 -14.45
CA VAL A 34 -2.35 19.31 -13.37
C VAL A 34 -0.98 19.90 -13.70
N ILE A 35 0.01 19.07 -14.01
CA ILE A 35 1.39 19.53 -14.18
C ILE A 35 1.56 20.27 -15.52
N PHE A 36 1.01 19.74 -16.61
CA PHE A 36 1.16 20.29 -17.96
C PHE A 36 0.16 21.40 -18.27
N LYS A 37 -1.16 21.17 -18.16
CA LYS A 37 -2.18 22.18 -18.55
C LYS A 37 -2.40 23.29 -17.51
N GLN A 38 -2.69 22.92 -16.26
CA GLN A 38 -3.08 23.89 -15.24
C GLN A 38 -1.89 24.67 -14.67
N LYS A 39 -0.90 23.97 -14.09
CA LYS A 39 0.27 24.60 -13.46
C LYS A 39 1.35 25.01 -14.45
N LYS A 40 1.30 24.51 -15.70
CA LYS A 40 2.26 24.80 -16.79
C LYS A 40 3.72 24.60 -16.36
N LEU A 41 3.98 23.58 -15.54
CA LEU A 41 5.30 23.32 -15.00
C LEU A 41 6.23 22.63 -16.01
N ILE A 42 5.66 21.98 -17.01
CA ILE A 42 6.37 21.34 -18.11
C ILE A 42 5.73 21.74 -19.44
N LYS A 43 6.51 21.72 -20.53
CA LYS A 43 6.03 22.02 -21.88
C LYS A 43 6.73 21.14 -22.91
N TYR A 44 6.18 21.02 -24.11
CA TYR A 44 6.92 20.45 -25.22
C TYR A 44 7.99 21.43 -25.70
N LYS A 45 9.14 20.91 -26.13
CA LYS A 45 10.18 21.70 -26.77
C LYS A 45 9.64 22.27 -28.09
N VAL A 46 9.93 23.54 -28.36
CA VAL A 46 9.54 24.20 -29.61
C VAL A 46 10.17 23.46 -30.79
N GLY A 47 9.36 23.08 -31.77
CA GLY A 47 9.79 22.31 -32.93
C GLY A 47 10.05 20.82 -32.68
N ASN A 48 9.90 20.32 -31.45
CA ASN A 48 10.05 18.89 -31.17
C ASN A 48 9.18 18.40 -29.99
N HIS A 49 7.99 17.89 -30.30
CA HIS A 49 7.05 17.35 -29.30
C HIS A 49 7.47 15.99 -28.71
N SER A 50 8.57 15.39 -29.15
CA SER A 50 9.14 14.20 -28.49
C SER A 50 9.95 14.54 -27.23
N ILE A 51 10.27 15.81 -27.03
CA ILE A 51 11.04 16.30 -25.88
C ILE A 51 10.12 17.16 -25.03
N ILE A 52 10.09 16.85 -23.73
CA ILE A 52 9.43 17.65 -22.71
C ILE A 52 10.52 18.42 -21.97
N GLU A 53 10.28 19.70 -21.71
CA GLU A 53 11.17 20.61 -20.98
C GLU A 53 10.50 21.09 -19.69
N ALA A 54 11.31 21.21 -18.64
CA ALA A 54 10.91 21.76 -17.35
C ALA A 54 10.88 23.30 -17.40
N SER A 55 9.86 23.90 -16.82
CA SER A 55 9.85 25.33 -16.51
C SER A 55 10.76 25.65 -15.31
N SER A 56 11.02 26.93 -15.04
CA SER A 56 11.77 27.38 -13.87
C SER A 56 11.15 26.91 -12.54
N ARG A 57 9.81 26.87 -12.46
CA ARG A 57 9.05 26.48 -11.27
C ARG A 57 8.96 24.97 -11.05
N PHE A 58 9.39 24.16 -12.01
CA PHE A 58 9.24 22.70 -11.93
C PHE A 58 10.05 22.11 -10.78
N ASN A 59 11.28 22.58 -10.55
CA ASN A 59 12.19 21.96 -9.59
C ASN A 59 11.66 22.03 -8.16
N GLU A 60 11.19 23.20 -7.73
CA GLU A 60 10.60 23.40 -6.41
C GLU A 60 9.38 22.49 -6.20
N TYR A 61 8.48 22.46 -7.20
CA TYR A 61 7.31 21.57 -7.16
C TYR A 61 7.71 20.09 -7.11
N TYR A 62 8.71 19.68 -7.89
CA TYR A 62 9.19 18.29 -7.90
C TYR A 62 9.79 17.90 -6.54
N GLN A 63 10.58 18.77 -5.93
CA GLN A 63 11.18 18.53 -4.62
C GLN A 63 10.12 18.35 -3.54
N GLN A 64 9.09 19.21 -3.53
CA GLN A 64 8.00 19.14 -2.57
C GLN A 64 7.10 17.91 -2.76
N GLU A 65 6.84 17.52 -4.01
CA GLU A 65 5.75 16.59 -4.30
C GLU A 65 6.19 15.17 -4.68
N PHE A 66 7.43 14.99 -5.15
CA PHE A 66 7.86 13.73 -5.79
C PHE A 66 9.26 13.25 -5.45
N LEU A 67 10.16 14.11 -4.97
CA LEU A 67 11.55 13.73 -4.69
C LEU A 67 11.61 12.58 -3.69
N GLU A 68 10.91 12.72 -2.57
CA GLU A 68 10.91 11.70 -1.52
C GLU A 68 10.30 10.37 -2.01
N THR A 69 9.22 10.42 -2.79
CA THR A 69 8.64 9.22 -3.39
C THR A 69 9.62 8.57 -4.36
N TYR A 70 10.33 9.35 -5.17
CA TYR A 70 11.36 8.83 -6.06
C TYR A 70 12.48 8.14 -5.27
N GLU A 71 12.99 8.80 -4.23
CA GLU A 71 14.05 8.26 -3.37
C GLU A 71 13.62 6.97 -2.68
N TYR A 72 12.36 6.89 -2.22
CA TYR A 72 11.79 5.68 -1.61
C TYR A 72 11.80 4.48 -2.58
N TYR A 73 11.38 4.69 -3.83
CA TYR A 73 11.43 3.64 -4.87
C TYR A 73 12.88 3.32 -5.27
N ASN A 74 13.72 4.34 -5.45
CA ASN A 74 15.11 4.17 -5.86
C ASN A 74 15.92 3.37 -4.83
N ASN A 75 15.76 3.68 -3.54
CA ASN A 75 16.36 2.96 -2.43
C ASN A 75 15.94 1.48 -2.41
N PHE A 76 14.69 1.16 -2.74
CA PHE A 76 14.25 -0.22 -2.91
C PHE A 76 14.99 -0.92 -4.06
N PHE A 77 15.09 -0.31 -5.24
CA PHE A 77 15.79 -0.93 -6.38
C PHE A 77 17.28 -1.13 -6.10
N GLU A 78 17.94 -0.13 -5.52
CA GLU A 78 19.36 -0.18 -5.15
C GLU A 78 19.64 -1.29 -4.13
N LYS A 79 18.85 -1.37 -3.05
CA LYS A 79 19.09 -2.33 -1.96
C LYS A 79 18.62 -3.75 -2.27
N SER A 80 17.56 -3.91 -3.05
CA SER A 80 17.08 -5.25 -3.45
C SER A 80 17.91 -5.87 -4.57
N GLY A 81 18.69 -5.05 -5.31
CA GLY A 81 19.40 -5.48 -6.51
C GLY A 81 18.45 -5.97 -7.61
N ILE A 82 17.19 -5.53 -7.59
CA ILE A 82 16.22 -5.79 -8.67
C ILE A 82 16.48 -4.75 -9.75
N GLU A 83 16.77 -5.23 -10.96
CA GLU A 83 16.97 -4.35 -12.11
C GLU A 83 15.68 -3.63 -12.47
N ASN A 84 15.80 -2.33 -12.65
CA ASN A 84 14.74 -1.43 -13.10
C ASN A 84 14.85 -1.15 -14.61
N ASP A 85 15.08 -2.21 -15.37
CA ASP A 85 15.31 -2.14 -16.81
C ASP A 85 14.07 -2.56 -17.60
N ALA A 86 13.88 -1.92 -18.76
CA ALA A 86 12.73 -2.13 -19.65
C ALA A 86 12.53 -3.59 -20.11
N LYS A 87 13.52 -4.46 -19.93
CA LYS A 87 13.46 -5.90 -20.26
C LYS A 87 12.68 -6.73 -19.23
N LYS A 88 12.56 -6.26 -17.99
CA LYS A 88 11.75 -6.89 -16.93
C LYS A 88 10.57 -5.96 -16.64
N SER A 89 9.48 -6.11 -17.40
CA SER A 89 8.33 -5.20 -17.30
C SER A 89 7.49 -5.51 -16.05
N PHE A 90 7.97 -5.12 -14.88
CA PHE A 90 7.11 -5.03 -13.70
C PHE A 90 6.12 -3.89 -13.93
N ASN A 91 4.83 -4.19 -13.79
CA ASN A 91 3.84 -3.12 -13.72
C ASN A 91 3.86 -2.47 -12.33
N ASP A 92 3.13 -1.38 -12.14
CA ASP A 92 3.14 -0.63 -10.88
C ASP A 92 2.70 -1.47 -9.67
N GLU A 93 1.72 -2.37 -9.86
CA GLU A 93 1.26 -3.30 -8.83
C GLU A 93 2.33 -4.35 -8.48
N ASP A 94 3.10 -4.82 -9.47
CA ASP A 94 4.22 -5.73 -9.26
C ASP A 94 5.32 -5.05 -8.44
N ILE A 95 5.64 -3.79 -8.75
CA ILE A 95 6.64 -3.02 -7.99
C ILE A 95 6.17 -2.83 -6.55
N LYS A 96 4.91 -2.45 -6.33
CA LYS A 96 4.34 -2.31 -4.97
C LYS A 96 4.38 -3.63 -4.19
N ALA A 97 4.05 -4.76 -4.84
CA ALA A 97 4.12 -6.08 -4.23
C ALA A 97 5.56 -6.43 -3.83
N LEU A 98 6.54 -6.20 -4.72
CA LEU A 98 7.95 -6.44 -4.43
C LEU A 98 8.48 -5.54 -3.31
N MET A 99 8.09 -4.27 -3.29
CA MET A 99 8.42 -3.34 -2.20
C MET A 99 7.84 -3.79 -0.88
N PHE A 100 6.57 -4.23 -0.87
CA PHE A 100 5.94 -4.79 0.33
C PHE A 100 6.74 -5.99 0.87
N VAL A 101 7.10 -6.94 0.00
CA VAL A 101 7.93 -8.09 0.39
C VAL A 101 9.29 -7.64 0.91
N PHE A 102 9.93 -6.68 0.26
CA PHE A 102 11.25 -6.19 0.63
C PHE A 102 11.26 -5.53 2.02
N TYR A 103 10.30 -4.65 2.29
CA TYR A 103 10.23 -3.97 3.59
C TYR A 103 9.71 -4.86 4.73
N ASN A 104 9.04 -5.98 4.42
CA ASN A 104 8.57 -6.96 5.41
C ASN A 104 9.36 -8.28 5.38
N LYS A 105 10.56 -8.27 4.78
CA LYS A 105 11.37 -9.47 4.52
C LYS A 105 11.58 -10.32 5.77
N GLU A 106 11.96 -9.71 6.89
CA GLU A 106 12.29 -10.44 8.11
C GLU A 106 11.08 -11.20 8.69
N GLU A 107 9.90 -10.60 8.64
CA GLU A 107 8.65 -11.22 9.09
C GLU A 107 8.23 -12.36 8.15
N LEU A 108 8.34 -12.13 6.83
CA LEU A 108 8.03 -13.14 5.81
C LEU A 108 9.01 -14.32 5.85
N LYS A 109 10.28 -14.10 6.21
CA LYS A 109 11.28 -15.16 6.40
C LYS A 109 11.04 -15.99 7.65
N LYS A 110 10.48 -15.41 8.72
CA LYS A 110 10.11 -16.17 9.93
C LYS A 110 8.87 -17.03 9.68
N ASN A 111 7.92 -16.52 8.89
CA ASN A 111 6.64 -17.15 8.62
C ASN A 111 6.49 -17.54 7.14
N VAL A 112 7.49 -18.25 6.60
CA VAL A 112 7.51 -18.65 5.18
C VAL A 112 6.26 -19.47 4.86
N THR A 113 5.67 -19.19 3.70
CA THR A 113 4.43 -19.83 3.24
C THR A 113 4.52 -20.24 1.79
N THR A 114 3.51 -20.98 1.35
CA THR A 114 3.35 -21.40 -0.03
C THR A 114 3.20 -20.21 -0.96
N GLU A 115 3.64 -20.37 -2.21
CA GLU A 115 3.48 -19.38 -3.28
C GLU A 115 2.03 -18.87 -3.39
N LYS A 116 1.05 -19.78 -3.30
CA LYS A 116 -0.38 -19.48 -3.45
C LYS A 116 -0.88 -18.50 -2.39
N LYS A 117 -0.43 -18.67 -1.14
CA LYS A 117 -0.85 -17.82 -0.03
C LYS A 117 -0.15 -16.47 -0.06
N LEU A 118 1.14 -16.44 -0.39
CA LEU A 118 1.84 -15.18 -0.59
C LEU A 118 1.26 -14.38 -1.77
N SER A 119 0.92 -15.05 -2.86
CA SER A 119 0.21 -14.47 -4.01
C SER A 119 -1.13 -13.85 -3.62
N ALA A 120 -1.94 -14.57 -2.83
CA ALA A 120 -3.21 -14.07 -2.31
C ALA A 120 -3.04 -12.88 -1.35
N LEU A 121 -1.94 -12.86 -0.60
CA LEU A 121 -1.59 -11.77 0.31
C LEU A 121 -1.26 -10.48 -0.45
N ILE A 122 -0.37 -10.57 -1.44
CA ILE A 122 0.14 -9.38 -2.14
C ILE A 122 -0.83 -8.87 -3.23
N TYR A 123 -1.68 -9.72 -3.81
CA TYR A 123 -2.65 -9.37 -4.85
C TYR A 123 -4.11 -9.61 -4.42
N LYS A 124 -4.57 -8.89 -3.37
CA LYS A 124 -5.99 -8.92 -2.93
C LYS A 124 -6.91 -8.65 -4.15
N ASN A 125 -7.94 -9.47 -4.33
CA ASN A 125 -8.91 -9.47 -5.45
C ASN A 125 -8.41 -10.02 -6.80
N GLN A 126 -7.19 -10.54 -6.90
CA GLN A 126 -6.75 -11.29 -8.08
C GLN A 126 -6.68 -12.79 -7.79
N ASN A 127 -6.74 -13.62 -8.84
CA ASN A 127 -6.71 -15.06 -8.66
C ASN A 127 -5.37 -15.47 -7.99
N SER A 128 -5.42 -16.38 -7.02
CA SER A 128 -4.23 -16.89 -6.30
C SER A 128 -3.11 -17.43 -7.21
N LYS A 129 -3.40 -17.67 -8.49
CA LYS A 129 -2.47 -17.99 -9.59
C LYS A 129 -1.72 -16.78 -10.20
N CYS A 130 -1.87 -15.57 -9.68
CA CYS A 130 -1.21 -14.39 -10.26
C CYS A 130 0.32 -14.51 -10.22
N LEU A 131 0.89 -14.98 -9.12
CA LEU A 131 2.34 -15.15 -9.00
C LEU A 131 2.86 -16.31 -9.88
N SER A 132 2.09 -17.39 -10.02
CA SER A 132 2.48 -18.53 -10.86
C SER A 132 2.59 -18.17 -12.33
N ASN A 133 1.80 -17.20 -12.78
CA ASN A 133 1.82 -16.71 -14.16
C ASN A 133 2.91 -15.63 -14.39
N LYS A 134 3.58 -15.15 -13.35
CA LYS A 134 4.57 -14.07 -13.40
C LYS A 134 5.93 -14.52 -12.87
N LEU A 135 6.63 -15.31 -13.68
CA LEU A 135 7.93 -15.88 -13.32
C LEU A 135 8.97 -14.82 -12.91
N SER A 136 8.97 -13.66 -13.55
CA SER A 136 9.87 -12.54 -13.19
C SER A 136 9.62 -12.01 -11.77
N VAL A 137 8.35 -11.86 -11.38
CA VAL A 137 7.96 -11.42 -10.03
C VAL A 137 8.29 -12.51 -9.02
N LYS A 138 7.96 -13.77 -9.32
CA LYS A 138 8.28 -14.91 -8.48
C LYS A 138 9.78 -14.98 -8.16
N ASN A 139 10.63 -14.90 -9.17
CA ASN A 139 12.09 -14.94 -9.01
C ASN A 139 12.61 -13.74 -8.21
N ALA A 140 12.02 -12.56 -8.40
CA ALA A 140 12.37 -11.37 -7.62
C ALA A 140 11.97 -11.50 -6.15
N ILE A 141 10.81 -12.08 -5.84
CA ILE A 141 10.39 -12.37 -4.46
C ILE A 141 11.33 -13.37 -3.80
N LEU A 142 11.64 -14.48 -4.48
CA LEU A 142 12.58 -15.49 -3.97
C LEU A 142 13.95 -14.87 -3.67
N LYS A 143 14.44 -14.00 -4.57
CA LYS A 143 15.68 -13.24 -4.37
C LYS A 143 15.60 -12.33 -3.15
N ILE A 144 14.51 -11.57 -2.99
CA ILE A 144 14.32 -10.69 -1.83
C ILE A 144 14.33 -11.49 -0.53
N LEU A 145 13.60 -12.61 -0.49
CA LEU A 145 13.46 -13.46 0.69
C LEU A 145 14.67 -14.37 0.93
N GLU A 146 15.62 -14.43 0.00
CA GLU A 146 16.78 -15.33 0.02
C GLU A 146 16.36 -16.82 0.12
N LEU A 147 15.34 -17.18 -0.66
CA LEU A 147 14.82 -18.55 -0.74
C LEU A 147 15.15 -19.16 -2.11
N ALA A 148 15.51 -20.43 -2.13
CA ALA A 148 15.67 -21.18 -3.37
C ALA A 148 14.30 -21.46 -4.03
N GLU A 149 13.32 -21.84 -3.22
CA GLU A 149 11.96 -22.16 -3.64
C GLU A 149 10.95 -21.92 -2.51
N PHE A 150 9.66 -21.90 -2.85
CA PHE A 150 8.59 -21.84 -1.86
C PHE A 150 8.30 -23.24 -1.28
N PRO A 151 7.91 -23.35 0.00
CA PRO A 151 7.48 -24.62 0.57
C PRO A 151 6.22 -25.14 -0.11
N GLU A 152 6.14 -26.46 -0.31
CA GLU A 152 4.99 -27.15 -0.91
C GLU A 152 3.76 -27.16 0.01
N LYS A 153 3.98 -27.28 1.32
CA LYS A 153 2.93 -27.32 2.34
C LYS A 153 3.13 -26.19 3.32
N ASP A 154 2.01 -25.58 3.72
CA ASP A 154 2.05 -24.52 4.71
C ASP A 154 2.38 -25.09 6.10
N PRO A 155 3.31 -24.49 6.85
CA PRO A 155 3.43 -24.79 8.27
C PRO A 155 2.09 -24.49 8.98
N LYS A 156 1.62 -25.43 9.80
CA LYS A 156 0.24 -25.45 10.35
C LYS A 156 -0.20 -24.18 11.12
N ASN A 157 0.73 -23.28 11.48
CA ASN A 157 0.48 -22.10 12.33
C ASN A 157 1.06 -20.79 11.76
N ASN A 158 0.89 -20.50 10.48
CA ASN A 158 1.21 -19.15 9.98
C ASN A 158 0.17 -18.12 10.46
N GLN A 159 0.53 -17.38 11.50
CA GLN A 159 -0.16 -16.15 11.92
C GLN A 159 0.69 -14.95 11.49
N TRP A 160 0.37 -14.33 10.35
CA TRP A 160 1.09 -13.13 9.95
C TRP A 160 0.56 -11.90 10.66
N ARG A 161 1.48 -11.10 11.18
CA ARG A 161 1.25 -9.71 11.53
C ARG A 161 2.23 -8.87 10.73
N PHE A 162 1.77 -8.22 9.66
CA PHE A 162 2.63 -7.31 8.91
C PHE A 162 2.63 -5.96 9.61
N VAL A 163 3.82 -5.48 9.96
CA VAL A 163 4.02 -4.17 10.56
C VAL A 163 4.88 -3.37 9.60
N VAL A 164 4.43 -2.18 9.25
CA VAL A 164 5.30 -1.22 8.60
C VAL A 164 5.92 -0.35 9.67
N ASP A 165 7.16 -0.68 10.03
CA ASP A 165 7.89 0.02 11.09
C ASP A 165 8.06 1.51 10.76
N CYS A 166 7.84 2.34 11.78
CA CYS A 166 8.11 3.76 11.79
C CYS A 166 9.18 4.04 12.86
N LEU A 167 10.21 4.84 12.56
CA LEU A 167 11.32 5.08 13.49
C LEU A 167 10.88 5.75 14.79
N ASN A 168 9.92 6.67 14.70
CA ASN A 168 9.41 7.44 15.83
C ASN A 168 7.86 7.50 15.74
N PRO A 169 7.15 6.41 16.06
CA PRO A 169 5.71 6.37 15.91
C PRO A 169 5.00 7.14 17.03
N LYS A 170 4.01 7.94 16.66
CA LYS A 170 3.11 8.65 17.59
C LYS A 170 1.79 7.92 17.77
N VAL A 171 1.36 7.18 16.75
CA VAL A 171 0.10 6.42 16.72
C VAL A 171 0.28 5.12 15.94
N ILE A 172 -0.54 4.14 16.26
CA ILE A 172 -0.66 2.88 15.52
C ILE A 172 -2.00 2.86 14.80
N VAL A 173 -2.01 2.51 13.52
CA VAL A 173 -3.24 2.27 12.75
C VAL A 173 -3.29 0.80 12.36
N LEU A 174 -4.30 0.10 12.88
CA LEU A 174 -4.64 -1.25 12.48
C LEU A 174 -5.40 -1.20 11.16
N CYS A 175 -4.87 -1.81 10.12
CA CYS A 175 -5.46 -1.84 8.79
C CYS A 175 -6.05 -3.21 8.48
N GLU A 176 -7.29 -3.25 8.01
CA GLU A 176 -7.90 -4.45 7.43
C GLU A 176 -7.32 -4.77 6.04
N ASN A 177 -6.96 -3.74 5.27
CA ASN A 177 -6.43 -3.90 3.92
C ASN A 177 -4.91 -3.69 3.85
N LEU A 178 -4.22 -4.69 3.28
CA LEU A 178 -2.79 -4.67 2.96
C LEU A 178 -2.36 -3.55 2.03
N ASP A 179 -3.28 -3.01 1.20
CA ASP A 179 -2.94 -1.95 0.27
C ASP A 179 -2.38 -0.70 0.99
N CYS A 180 -2.82 -0.43 2.22
CA CYS A 180 -2.30 0.66 3.04
C CYS A 180 -0.79 0.49 3.33
N LEU A 181 -0.32 -0.76 3.45
CA LEU A 181 1.07 -1.09 3.76
C LEU A 181 1.97 -1.06 2.52
N LYS A 182 1.41 -1.07 1.30
CA LYS A 182 2.19 -1.11 0.05
C LYS A 182 2.85 0.24 -0.29
N VAL A 183 2.24 1.35 0.12
CA VAL A 183 2.78 2.71 -0.11
C VAL A 183 2.75 3.49 1.21
N PRO A 184 3.62 3.16 2.17
CA PRO A 184 3.52 3.67 3.54
C PRO A 184 4.14 5.05 3.74
N LEU A 185 4.77 5.64 2.73
CA LEU A 185 5.60 6.84 2.89
C LEU A 185 4.82 8.01 3.52
N GLU A 186 3.60 8.25 3.03
CA GLU A 186 2.71 9.28 3.57
C GLU A 186 2.44 9.07 5.07
N TYR A 187 2.23 7.83 5.50
CA TYR A 187 2.01 7.48 6.91
C TYR A 187 3.28 7.64 7.74
N LYS A 188 4.43 7.21 7.22
CA LYS A 188 5.72 7.35 7.91
C LYS A 188 6.07 8.81 8.18
N ASN A 189 5.79 9.70 7.23
CA ASN A 189 6.06 11.13 7.36
C ASN A 189 5.20 11.81 8.44
N HIS A 190 4.05 11.21 8.75
CA HIS A 190 3.16 11.67 9.83
C HIS A 190 3.38 10.89 11.14
N ASN A 191 4.48 10.14 11.26
CA ASN A 191 4.79 9.31 12.44
C ASN A 191 3.72 8.25 12.74
N ILE A 192 3.13 7.65 11.71
CA ILE A 192 2.09 6.64 11.83
C ILE A 192 2.72 5.27 11.58
N GLU A 193 2.55 4.35 12.52
CA GLU A 193 2.88 2.94 12.35
C GLU A 193 1.65 2.17 11.85
N LEU A 194 1.81 1.36 10.80
CA LEU A 194 0.70 0.60 10.20
C LEU A 194 0.83 -0.88 10.57
N TRP A 195 -0.22 -1.44 11.16
CA TRP A 195 -0.29 -2.88 11.45
C TRP A 195 -1.39 -3.50 10.62
N TYR A 196 -1.05 -4.44 9.77
CA TYR A 196 -2.05 -5.28 9.12
C TYR A 196 -2.51 -6.36 10.09
N VAL A 197 -3.81 -6.40 10.33
CA VAL A 197 -4.45 -7.33 11.27
C VAL A 197 -5.29 -8.40 10.58
N GLY A 198 -5.33 -8.39 9.25
CA GLY A 198 -6.19 -9.27 8.47
C GLY A 198 -7.66 -8.90 8.55
N GLY A 199 -8.49 -9.67 7.83
CA GLY A 199 -9.95 -9.61 7.96
C GLY A 199 -10.42 -10.31 9.24
N ASN A 200 -11.31 -11.29 9.12
CA ASN A 200 -11.90 -12.01 10.26
C ASN A 200 -10.92 -12.75 11.21
N ASN A 201 -9.63 -12.85 10.90
CA ASN A 201 -8.68 -13.57 11.73
C ASN A 201 -8.00 -12.64 12.75
N THR A 202 -8.73 -12.28 13.80
CA THR A 202 -8.26 -11.35 14.86
C THR A 202 -7.41 -12.02 15.95
N LYS A 203 -7.21 -13.35 15.90
CA LYS A 203 -6.43 -14.10 16.90
C LYS A 203 -5.02 -13.55 17.16
N PRO A 204 -4.25 -13.12 16.15
CA PRO A 204 -2.90 -12.57 16.39
C PRO A 204 -2.89 -11.30 17.27
N LEU A 205 -4.05 -10.65 17.46
CA LEU A 205 -4.19 -9.48 18.32
C LEU A 205 -4.17 -9.85 19.81
N GLU A 206 -4.60 -11.07 20.13
CA GLU A 206 -4.60 -11.60 21.50
C GLU A 206 -3.16 -11.80 22.02
N ASP A 207 -2.22 -12.13 21.14
CA ASP A 207 -0.82 -12.41 21.50
C ASP A 207 0.07 -11.15 21.58
N ILE A 208 -0.48 -9.96 21.30
CA ILE A 208 0.30 -8.72 21.36
C ILE A 208 0.61 -8.36 22.81
N SER A 209 1.90 -8.26 23.13
CA SER A 209 2.38 -7.84 24.45
C SER A 209 1.98 -6.39 24.77
N GLN A 210 1.66 -6.13 26.03
CA GLN A 210 1.30 -4.79 26.52
C GLN A 210 2.38 -3.74 26.23
N ASP A 211 3.64 -4.14 26.21
CA ASP A 211 4.74 -3.21 25.92
C ASP A 211 4.65 -2.57 24.54
N LYS A 212 4.04 -3.27 23.57
CA LYS A 212 3.83 -2.77 22.20
C LYS A 212 2.59 -1.88 22.08
N LEU A 213 1.79 -1.76 23.14
CA LEU A 213 0.47 -1.11 23.13
C LEU A 213 0.47 0.24 23.88
N LYS A 214 1.64 0.86 24.01
CA LYS A 214 1.82 2.15 24.73
C LYS A 214 1.33 3.37 23.93
N LEU A 215 1.15 3.22 22.62
CA LEU A 215 0.72 4.30 21.74
C LEU A 215 -0.80 4.25 21.50
N PRO A 216 -1.44 5.40 21.20
CA PRO A 216 -2.83 5.42 20.75
C PRO A 216 -3.03 4.55 19.51
N ILE A 217 -4.11 3.76 19.51
CA ILE A 217 -4.40 2.79 18.46
C ILE A 217 -5.72 3.14 17.77
N TYR A 218 -5.67 3.22 16.45
CA TYR A 218 -6.82 3.46 15.59
C TYR A 218 -7.08 2.26 14.68
N TYR A 219 -8.32 2.09 14.23
CA TYR A 219 -8.71 1.05 13.28
C TYR A 219 -9.16 1.68 11.96
N PHE A 220 -8.61 1.18 10.85
CA PHE A 220 -8.91 1.60 9.49
C PHE A 220 -9.45 0.41 8.68
N CYS A 221 -10.72 0.49 8.30
CA CYS A 221 -11.41 -0.50 7.49
C CYS A 221 -12.35 0.17 6.49
N ASP A 222 -12.87 -0.64 5.57
CA ASP A 222 -13.99 -0.23 4.74
C ASP A 222 -15.22 -0.02 5.63
N TRP A 223 -15.98 1.06 5.38
CA TRP A 223 -17.20 1.40 6.13
C TRP A 223 -18.41 0.58 5.65
N ASP A 224 -18.22 -0.74 5.55
CA ASP A 224 -19.28 -1.70 5.23
C ASP A 224 -19.61 -2.59 6.44
N TYR A 225 -20.61 -3.46 6.29
CA TYR A 225 -21.04 -4.37 7.35
C TYR A 225 -19.90 -5.26 7.86
N ASN A 226 -19.05 -5.79 6.97
CA ASN A 226 -17.98 -6.71 7.35
C ASN A 226 -16.86 -5.96 8.08
N GLY A 227 -16.45 -4.79 7.58
CA GLY A 227 -15.43 -3.95 8.22
C GLY A 227 -15.81 -3.56 9.64
N LEU A 228 -17.07 -3.14 9.84
CA LEU A 228 -17.58 -2.78 11.17
C LEU A 228 -17.75 -3.99 12.10
N LEU A 229 -18.16 -5.14 11.57
CA LEU A 229 -18.22 -6.38 12.36
C LEU A 229 -16.83 -6.79 12.87
N ILE A 230 -15.80 -6.68 12.02
CA ILE A 230 -14.41 -6.94 12.40
C ILE A 230 -13.96 -5.90 13.44
N TYR A 231 -14.26 -4.61 13.24
CA TYR A 231 -13.95 -3.56 14.22
C TYR A 231 -14.52 -3.89 15.60
N SER A 232 -15.77 -4.33 15.70
CA SER A 232 -16.40 -4.71 16.97
C SER A 232 -15.60 -5.79 17.70
N ASN A 233 -15.16 -6.83 16.98
CA ASN A 233 -14.34 -7.91 17.55
C ASN A 233 -12.97 -7.39 18.01
N VAL A 234 -12.30 -6.60 17.17
CA VAL A 234 -11.01 -5.96 17.50
C VAL A 234 -11.14 -5.10 18.76
N LYS A 235 -12.19 -4.27 18.83
CA LYS A 235 -12.46 -3.41 19.98
C LYS A 235 -12.64 -4.22 21.26
N GLN A 236 -13.32 -5.37 21.20
CA GLN A 236 -13.48 -6.25 22.35
C GLN A 236 -12.15 -6.87 22.82
N ILE A 237 -11.30 -7.31 21.90
CA ILE A 237 -9.97 -7.88 22.21
C ILE A 237 -9.07 -6.84 22.89
N PHE A 238 -9.05 -5.60 22.42
CA PHE A 238 -8.22 -4.57 23.04
C PHE A 238 -8.82 -4.05 24.35
N ARG A 239 -10.15 -4.02 24.48
CA ARG A 239 -10.81 -3.69 25.73
C ARG A 239 -10.47 -4.69 26.85
N SER A 240 -10.35 -5.98 26.56
CA SER A 240 -9.90 -6.97 27.55
C SER A 240 -8.44 -6.75 27.98
N LYS A 241 -7.65 -6.07 27.16
CA LYS A 241 -6.28 -5.61 27.44
C LYS A 241 -6.23 -4.22 28.09
N GLY A 242 -7.37 -3.59 28.39
CA GLY A 242 -7.43 -2.26 28.99
C GLY A 242 -7.12 -1.11 28.02
N ILE A 243 -7.20 -1.35 26.71
CA ILE A 243 -6.87 -0.37 25.68
C ILE A 243 -8.13 0.03 24.91
N GLU A 244 -8.31 1.32 24.71
CA GLU A 244 -9.37 1.87 23.87
C GLU A 244 -8.88 2.03 22.43
N ILE A 245 -9.60 1.43 21.48
CA ILE A 245 -9.37 1.62 20.04
C ILE A 245 -10.49 2.45 19.43
N LYS A 246 -10.11 3.45 18.63
CA LYS A 246 -11.03 4.31 17.89
C LYS A 246 -11.01 3.97 16.40
N ILE A 247 -12.20 3.85 15.79
CA ILE A 247 -12.31 3.71 14.34
C ILE A 247 -12.07 5.06 13.66
N ILE A 248 -11.35 5.05 12.55
CA ILE A 248 -11.18 6.23 11.70
C ILE A 248 -12.48 6.47 10.92
N GLN A 249 -13.05 7.65 11.09
CA GLN A 249 -14.30 8.04 10.44
C GLN A 249 -14.01 8.86 9.18
N PRO A 250 -14.71 8.61 8.06
CA PRO A 250 -14.63 9.48 6.90
C PRO A 250 -15.19 10.86 7.26
N GLN A 251 -14.48 11.91 6.86
CA GLN A 251 -14.88 13.30 7.14
C GLN A 251 -16.04 13.76 6.26
N THR A 252 -16.23 13.14 5.08
CA THR A 252 -17.31 13.47 4.13
C THR A 252 -17.93 12.21 3.54
N GLN A 253 -19.20 12.31 3.15
CA GLN A 253 -19.95 11.23 2.48
C GLN A 253 -19.77 11.22 0.96
N GLU A 254 -18.96 12.13 0.40
CA GLU A 254 -18.78 12.32 -1.05
C GLU A 254 -18.18 11.10 -1.76
N ILE A 255 -17.56 10.18 -1.01
CA ILE A 255 -16.90 8.96 -1.51
C ILE A 255 -17.77 7.71 -1.23
N ALA A 256 -18.98 7.88 -0.70
CA ALA A 256 -19.87 6.75 -0.42
C ALA A 256 -20.28 6.05 -1.72
N ILE A 257 -20.14 4.73 -1.75
CA ILE A 257 -20.63 3.89 -2.84
C ILE A 257 -22.15 3.71 -2.65
N GLU A 258 -22.91 3.74 -3.74
CA GLU A 258 -24.34 3.50 -3.72
C GLU A 258 -24.70 2.15 -3.08
N VAL A 259 -25.86 2.10 -2.42
CA VAL A 259 -26.29 0.97 -1.60
C VAL A 259 -26.65 -0.28 -2.42
N ASP A 260 -26.91 -0.12 -3.73
CA ASP A 260 -27.45 -1.15 -4.64
C ASP A 260 -26.45 -1.63 -5.71
N VAL A 261 -25.14 -1.54 -5.45
CA VAL A 261 -24.13 -2.10 -6.36
C VAL A 261 -24.19 -3.64 -6.32
N LYS A 262 -24.30 -4.29 -7.49
CA LYS A 262 -24.53 -5.75 -7.69
C LYS A 262 -23.65 -6.70 -6.86
N HIS A 263 -22.50 -6.24 -6.34
CA HIS A 263 -21.55 -7.05 -5.57
C HIS A 263 -21.33 -6.56 -4.13
N HIS A 264 -22.08 -5.56 -3.66
CA HIS A 264 -21.99 -5.03 -2.30
C HIS A 264 -23.33 -5.17 -1.56
N LYS A 265 -23.34 -5.93 -0.47
CA LYS A 265 -24.51 -6.08 0.40
C LYS A 265 -24.50 -4.97 1.47
N SER A 266 -24.71 -3.74 1.05
CA SER A 266 -24.69 -2.56 1.93
C SER A 266 -25.99 -2.36 2.72
N LYS A 267 -27.01 -3.22 2.51
CA LYS A 267 -28.29 -3.17 3.23
C LYS A 267 -28.13 -3.79 4.62
N TRP A 268 -28.22 -2.94 5.63
CA TRP A 268 -28.35 -3.36 7.02
C TRP A 268 -29.72 -4.03 7.21
N CYS A 269 -29.74 -5.33 7.49
CA CYS A 269 -30.96 -5.97 7.97
C CYS A 269 -31.23 -5.46 9.39
N PHE A 270 -32.18 -4.53 9.50
CA PHE A 270 -32.68 -4.07 10.79
C PHE A 270 -33.51 -5.22 11.39
N ASP A 271 -32.90 -5.98 12.32
CA ASP A 271 -33.63 -6.94 13.16
C ASP A 271 -34.06 -6.22 14.44
N PRO A 272 -35.37 -5.92 14.64
CA PRO A 272 -35.84 -5.20 15.81
C PRO A 272 -35.61 -5.96 17.13
N TYR A 273 -35.26 -7.24 17.07
CA TYR A 273 -35.12 -8.12 18.23
C TYR A 273 -33.67 -8.45 18.59
N LYS A 274 -32.69 -8.00 17.80
CA LYS A 274 -31.27 -8.09 18.15
C LYS A 274 -30.80 -6.75 18.68
N THR A 275 -30.51 -6.73 19.97
CA THR A 275 -29.98 -5.60 20.73
C THR A 275 -28.91 -4.86 19.93
N ARG A 276 -29.10 -3.55 19.81
CA ARG A 276 -28.17 -2.58 19.20
C ARG A 276 -26.73 -2.87 19.67
N VAL A 277 -25.90 -3.40 18.79
CA VAL A 277 -24.45 -3.18 18.90
C VAL A 277 -24.20 -1.87 18.18
N LEU A 278 -24.40 -0.76 18.91
CA LEU A 278 -23.76 0.50 18.57
C LEU A 278 -22.27 0.28 18.78
N PHE A 279 -21.46 0.36 17.73
CA PHE A 279 -20.15 1.04 17.62
C PHE A 279 -19.47 0.68 16.31
#